data_AF-A0A0A2L4N7-F1
#
_entry.id   AF-A0A0A2L4N7-F1
#
_cell.length_a   1.000
_cell.length_b   1.000
_cell.length_c   1.000
_cell.angle_alpha   90.00
_cell.angle_beta   90.00
_cell.angle_gamma   90.00
#
_symmetry.space_group_name_H-M   'P 1'
#
loop_
_entity.id
_entity.type
_entity.pdbx_description
1 polymer ?
#
loop_
_entity_poly.entity_id
_entity_poly.type
_entity_poly.pdbx_seq_one_letter_code
_entity_poly.pdbx_strand_id
1 'polypeptide(L)'
;MHSFELAKCGPFAECAVNRTVTATWICRQQRLAMNSCMVAHAKPEEEDRAREEWFAGHEERRRAKEEDLARVEKRREEVIRMMREDEARARAAGK
;
A
#
# COMPACT_ATOMS: atom_id res chain seq x y z
N MET A 1 -12.75 -34.46 0.64
CA MET A 1 -13.30 -33.28 1.34
C MET A 1 -12.65 -31.99 0.85
N HIS A 2 -11.31 -31.88 0.80
CA HIS A 2 -10.61 -30.70 0.24
C HIS A 2 -11.06 -30.24 -1.16
N SER A 3 -11.43 -31.15 -2.07
CA SER A 3 -11.90 -30.80 -3.43
C SER A 3 -13.31 -30.18 -3.46
N PHE A 4 -14.16 -30.43 -2.45
CA PHE A 4 -15.52 -29.87 -2.37
C PHE A 4 -15.52 -28.47 -1.72
N GLU A 5 -14.55 -28.18 -0.84
CA GLU A 5 -14.35 -26.86 -0.22
C GLU A 5 -13.86 -25.81 -1.23
N LEU A 6 -12.90 -26.18 -2.10
CA LEU A 6 -12.37 -25.29 -3.14
C LEU A 6 -13.44 -24.83 -4.15
N ALA A 7 -14.48 -25.66 -4.38
CA ALA A 7 -15.59 -25.30 -5.27
C ALA A 7 -16.41 -24.08 -4.78
N LYS A 8 -16.42 -23.79 -3.46
CA LYS A 8 -17.09 -22.59 -2.91
C LYS A 8 -16.33 -21.29 -3.18
N CYS A 9 -15.04 -21.35 -3.47
CA CYS A 9 -14.22 -20.17 -3.81
C CYS A 9 -14.40 -19.72 -5.28
N GLY A 10 -15.02 -20.52 -6.16
CA GLY A 10 -15.14 -20.24 -7.60
C GLY A 10 -16.35 -19.47 -8.16
N PRO A 11 -17.46 -19.15 -7.44
CA PRO A 11 -18.69 -18.68 -8.07
C PRO A 11 -18.64 -17.20 -8.52
N PHE A 12 -17.62 -16.44 -8.10
CA PHE A 12 -17.47 -15.05 -8.52
C PHE A 12 -17.07 -14.94 -9.99
N ALA A 13 -16.20 -15.83 -10.48
CA ALA A 13 -15.70 -15.80 -11.85
C ALA A 13 -16.84 -15.91 -12.87
N GLU A 14 -17.76 -16.86 -12.67
CA GLU A 14 -18.94 -17.07 -13.51
C GLU A 14 -19.88 -15.84 -13.52
N CYS A 15 -20.08 -15.18 -12.38
CA CYS A 15 -20.91 -13.98 -12.30
C CYS A 15 -20.24 -12.75 -12.93
N ALA A 16 -18.91 -12.63 -12.81
CA ALA A 16 -18.15 -11.50 -13.34
C ALA A 16 -17.96 -11.57 -14.87
N VAL A 17 -18.17 -12.73 -15.49
CA VAL A 17 -18.14 -12.85 -16.96
C VAL A 17 -19.13 -11.86 -17.59
N ASN A 18 -18.62 -11.03 -18.51
CA ASN A 18 -19.34 -9.95 -19.21
C ASN A 18 -19.79 -8.75 -18.34
N ARG A 19 -19.30 -8.62 -17.10
CA ARG A 19 -19.59 -7.48 -16.21
C ARG A 19 -18.30 -6.84 -15.72
N THR A 20 -17.81 -5.83 -16.42
CA THR A 20 -16.55 -5.16 -16.04
C THR A 20 -16.77 -4.11 -14.95
N VAL A 21 -17.72 -3.20 -15.15
CA VAL A 21 -17.94 -2.06 -14.23
C VAL A 21 -18.94 -2.38 -13.13
N THR A 22 -19.95 -3.22 -13.41
CA THR A 22 -21.06 -3.49 -12.48
C THR A 22 -20.91 -4.78 -11.68
N ALA A 23 -19.87 -5.59 -11.93
CA ALA A 23 -19.66 -6.87 -11.24
C ALA A 23 -19.60 -6.73 -9.71
N THR A 24 -19.03 -5.64 -9.20
CA THR A 24 -18.90 -5.41 -7.76
C THR A 24 -20.25 -5.30 -7.04
N TRP A 25 -21.27 -4.74 -7.72
CA TRP A 25 -22.62 -4.61 -7.17
C TRP A 25 -23.48 -5.83 -7.47
N ILE A 26 -23.48 -6.29 -8.73
CA ILE A 26 -24.33 -7.39 -9.19
C ILE A 26 -23.87 -8.73 -8.58
N CYS A 27 -22.57 -8.96 -8.47
CA CYS A 27 -21.98 -10.20 -7.96
C CYS A 27 -21.55 -10.09 -6.49
N ARG A 28 -22.17 -9.17 -5.72
CA ARG A 28 -21.77 -8.87 -4.34
C ARG A 28 -21.77 -10.11 -3.44
N GLN A 29 -22.78 -10.97 -3.56
CA GLN A 29 -22.90 -12.18 -2.72
C GLN A 29 -21.80 -13.19 -3.04
N GLN A 30 -21.53 -13.42 -4.32
CA GLN A 30 -20.48 -14.32 -4.80
C GLN A 30 -19.09 -13.78 -4.44
N ARG A 31 -18.88 -12.46 -4.52
CA ARG A 31 -17.64 -11.80 -4.09
C ARG A 31 -17.38 -12.00 -2.60
N LEU A 32 -18.41 -11.83 -1.76
CA LEU A 32 -18.28 -12.03 -0.31
C LEU A 32 -18.00 -13.50 0.04
N ALA A 33 -18.70 -14.43 -0.60
CA ALA A 33 -18.47 -15.86 -0.42
C ALA A 33 -17.04 -16.27 -0.80
N MET A 34 -16.56 -15.85 -1.99
CA MET A 34 -15.18 -16.06 -2.43
C MET A 34 -14.18 -15.48 -1.43
N ASN A 35 -14.35 -14.22 -1.01
CA ASN A 35 -13.44 -13.59 -0.06
C ASN A 35 -13.40 -14.32 1.28
N SER A 36 -14.55 -14.75 1.82
CA SER A 36 -14.62 -15.50 3.07
C SER A 36 -13.91 -16.86 2.98
N CYS A 37 -14.06 -17.54 1.84
CA CYS A 37 -13.40 -18.80 1.55
C CYS A 37 -11.88 -18.62 1.40
N MET A 38 -11.42 -17.57 0.69
CA MET A 38 -10.00 -17.27 0.57
C MET A 38 -9.35 -16.94 1.91
N VAL A 39 -10.03 -16.20 2.79
CA VAL A 39 -9.51 -15.90 4.14
C VAL A 39 -9.44 -17.15 5.01
N ALA A 40 -10.46 -18.02 4.95
CA ALA A 40 -10.48 -19.25 5.75
C ALA A 40 -9.41 -20.28 5.32
N HIS A 41 -8.99 -20.24 4.06
CA HIS A 41 -7.97 -21.15 3.51
C HIS A 41 -6.60 -20.50 3.29
N ALA A 42 -6.48 -19.19 3.56
CA ALA A 42 -5.18 -18.57 3.70
C ALA A 42 -4.45 -19.30 4.83
N LYS A 43 -3.37 -20.01 4.49
CA LYS A 43 -2.62 -20.80 5.46
C LYS A 43 -1.96 -19.83 6.46
N PRO A 44 -2.28 -19.92 7.76
CA PRO A 44 -1.67 -19.04 8.76
C PRO A 44 -0.14 -19.16 8.79
N GLU A 45 0.39 -20.37 8.59
CA GLU A 45 1.83 -20.66 8.51
C GLU A 45 2.56 -19.88 7.40
N GLU A 46 1.84 -19.59 6.32
CA GLU A 46 2.33 -18.91 5.14
C GLU A 46 2.28 -17.37 5.34
N GLU A 47 1.28 -16.89 6.10
CA GLU A 47 1.18 -15.50 6.58
C GLU A 47 2.25 -15.19 7.64
N ASP A 48 2.50 -16.13 8.55
CA ASP A 48 3.54 -16.01 9.59
C ASP A 48 4.93 -15.95 8.96
N ARG A 49 5.22 -16.78 7.95
CA ARG A 49 6.49 -16.69 7.20
C ARG A 49 6.66 -15.35 6.48
N ALA A 50 5.61 -14.87 5.81
CA ALA A 50 5.65 -13.56 5.15
C ALA A 50 5.84 -12.41 6.17
N ARG A 51 5.27 -12.55 7.36
CA ARG A 51 5.45 -11.62 8.48
C ARG A 51 6.88 -11.66 9.01
N GLU A 52 7.49 -12.84 9.16
CA GLU A 52 8.89 -13.00 9.55
C GLU A 52 9.85 -12.39 8.52
N GLU A 53 9.63 -12.64 7.23
CA GLU A 53 10.39 -12.02 6.13
C GLU A 53 10.25 -10.48 6.14
N TRP A 54 9.05 -9.98 6.45
CA TRP A 54 8.81 -8.54 6.57
C TRP A 54 9.53 -7.93 7.78
N PHE A 55 9.50 -8.61 8.93
CA PHE A 55 10.20 -8.17 10.12
C PHE A 55 11.72 -8.19 9.92
N ALA A 56 12.26 -9.16 9.19
CA ALA A 56 13.69 -9.25 8.87
C ALA A 56 14.22 -7.99 8.18
N GLY A 57 13.45 -7.40 7.27
CA GLY A 57 13.81 -6.14 6.57
C GLY A 57 13.16 -4.88 7.14
N HIS A 58 12.42 -4.95 8.25
CA HIS A 58 11.68 -3.79 8.76
C HIS A 58 12.61 -2.69 9.28
N GLU A 59 13.60 -3.06 10.08
CA GLU A 59 14.48 -2.09 10.73
C GLU A 59 15.36 -1.35 9.71
N GLU A 60 15.85 -2.06 8.68
CA GLU A 60 16.58 -1.45 7.56
C GLU A 60 15.71 -0.44 6.81
N ARG A 61 14.46 -0.80 6.49
CA ARG A 61 13.51 0.11 5.83
C ARG A 61 13.14 1.30 6.72
N ARG A 62 13.06 1.11 8.03
CA ARG A 62 12.81 2.21 8.99
C ARG A 62 13.98 3.19 9.00
N ARG A 63 15.21 2.68 9.07
CA ARG A 63 16.43 3.48 9.04
C ARG A 63 16.59 4.24 7.73
N ALA A 64 16.36 3.60 6.58
CA ALA A 64 16.41 4.26 5.29
C ALA A 64 15.41 5.44 5.19
N LYS A 65 14.19 5.26 5.73
CA LYS A 65 13.20 6.34 5.81
C LYS A 65 13.65 7.49 6.70
N GLU A 66 14.26 7.20 7.85
CA GLU A 66 14.77 8.22 8.77
C GLU A 66 15.92 9.04 8.12
N GLU A 67 16.84 8.36 7.44
CA GLU A 67 17.94 9.01 6.72
C GLU A 67 17.43 9.89 5.56
N ASP A 68 16.42 9.40 4.82
CA ASP A 68 15.76 10.16 3.76
C ASP A 68 15.03 11.40 4.31
N LEU A 69 14.30 11.27 5.40
CA LEU A 69 13.62 12.39 6.06
C LEU A 69 14.63 13.44 6.55
N ALA A 70 15.72 13.00 7.18
CA ALA A 70 16.79 13.89 7.61
C ALA A 70 17.43 14.64 6.42
N ARG A 71 17.61 13.97 5.27
CA ARG A 71 18.11 14.60 4.05
C ARG A 71 17.13 15.63 3.49
N VAL A 72 15.84 15.31 3.48
CA VAL A 72 14.79 16.24 3.01
C VAL A 72 14.71 17.46 3.91
N GLU A 73 14.79 17.31 5.23
CA GLU A 73 14.73 18.46 6.14
C GLU A 73 15.95 19.37 6.00
N LYS A 74 17.16 18.81 5.87
CA LYS A 74 18.36 19.60 5.56
C LYS A 74 18.20 20.41 4.28
N ARG A 75 17.71 19.77 3.21
CA ARG A 75 17.46 20.45 1.94
C ARG A 75 16.41 21.56 2.09
N ARG A 76 15.37 21.31 2.91
CA ARG A 76 14.33 22.30 3.20
C ARG A 76 14.89 23.52 3.93
N GLU A 77 15.75 23.32 4.92
CA GLU A 77 16.43 24.42 5.63
C GLU A 77 17.31 25.25 4.69
N GLU A 78 18.08 24.61 3.80
CA GLU A 78 18.92 25.28 2.81
C GLU A 78 18.09 26.14 1.84
N VAL A 79 16.98 25.58 1.33
CA VAL A 79 16.06 26.32 0.43
C VAL A 79 15.45 27.51 1.16
N ILE A 80 15.01 27.34 2.40
CA ILE A 80 14.46 28.44 3.22
C ILE A 80 15.53 29.53 3.43
N ARG A 81 16.78 29.15 3.70
CA ARG A 81 17.88 30.11 3.84
C ARG A 81 18.11 30.89 2.55
N MET A 82 18.20 30.20 1.41
CA MET A 82 18.39 30.85 0.10
C MET A 82 17.25 31.82 -0.23
N MET A 83 15.99 31.41 0.00
CA MET A 83 14.83 32.28 -0.23
C MET A 83 14.87 33.54 0.64
N ARG A 84 15.24 33.41 1.93
CA ARG A 84 15.38 34.58 2.83
C ARG A 84 16.49 35.52 2.37
N GLU A 85 17.60 34.99 1.88
CA GLU A 85 18.69 35.79 1.32
C GLU A 85 18.26 36.49 0.02
N ASP A 86 17.53 35.80 -0.86
CA ASP A 86 16.98 36.39 -2.09
C ASP A 86 15.98 37.51 -1.79
N GLU A 87 15.09 37.32 -0.81
CA GLU A 87 14.18 38.37 -0.34
C GLU A 87 14.94 39.58 0.22
N ALA A 88 16.00 39.35 0.99
CA ALA A 88 16.85 40.42 1.52
C ALA A 88 17.57 41.18 0.40
N ARG A 89 18.11 40.48 -0.60
CA ARG A 89 18.71 41.07 -1.81
C ARG A 89 17.69 41.90 -2.60
N ALA A 90 16.47 41.38 -2.77
CA ALA A 90 15.39 42.06 -3.47
C ALA A 90 14.96 43.35 -2.74
N ARG A 91 14.82 43.30 -1.41
CA ARG A 91 14.52 44.48 -0.58
C ARG A 91 15.63 45.53 -0.64
N ALA A 92 16.90 45.10 -0.61
CA ALA A 92 18.05 46.00 -0.72
C ALA A 92 18.17 46.65 -2.10
N ALA A 93 17.70 45.97 -3.15
CA ALA A 93 17.68 46.47 -4.53
C ALA A 93 16.52 47.45 -4.83
N GLY A 94 15.67 47.79 -3.84
CA GLY A 94 14.69 48.87 -3.97
C GLY A 94 13.54 48.58 -4.96
N LYS A 95 12.92 47.40 -4.87
CA LYS A 95 11.57 47.13 -5.39
C LYS A 95 10.58 47.04 -4.25
#